data_AF-A0A855IV69-F1
#
_entry.id   AF-A0A855IV69-F1
#
_cell.length_a   1.000
_cell.length_b   1.000
_cell.length_c   1.000
_cell.angle_alpha   90.00
_cell.angle_beta   90.00
_cell.angle_gamma   90.00
#
_symmetry.space_group_name_H-M   'P 1'
#
loop_
_entity.id
_entity.type
_entity.pdbx_description
1 polymer ?
#
loop_
_entity_poly.entity_id
_entity_poly.type
_entity_poly.pdbx_seq_one_letter_code
_entity_poly.pdbx_strand_id
1 'polypeptide(L)'
;MPLGYYLVDGPYVKSGLVVENISDIVEEILTISINKVKQNRQKAYKVESDPCYLEWQFDKTPESEKAWRDKVAEIKARYPLPTTE
;
A
#
# COMPACT_ATOMS: atom_id res chain seq x y z
N MET A 1 -9.41 -38.14 14.99
CA MET A 1 -10.01 -37.99 13.65
C MET A 1 -9.70 -36.57 13.17
N PRO A 2 -8.98 -36.39 12.06
CA PRO A 2 -8.66 -35.05 11.56
C PRO A 2 -9.89 -34.46 10.87
N LEU A 3 -10.24 -33.22 11.21
CA LEU A 3 -11.34 -32.47 10.63
C LEU A 3 -11.00 -32.13 9.17
N GLY A 4 -11.45 -32.97 8.23
CA GLY A 4 -11.36 -32.71 6.80
C GLY A 4 -12.38 -31.65 6.39
N TYR A 5 -11.92 -30.53 5.86
CA TYR A 5 -12.77 -29.52 5.25
C TYR A 5 -13.23 -30.03 3.87
N TYR A 6 -14.51 -30.34 3.73
CA TYR A 6 -15.10 -30.72 2.45
C TYR A 6 -15.30 -29.46 1.59
N LEU A 7 -14.65 -29.41 0.43
CA LEU A 7 -14.98 -28.50 -0.66
C LEU A 7 -16.29 -28.99 -1.30
N VAL A 8 -17.39 -28.35 -0.94
CA VAL A 8 -18.66 -28.47 -1.65
C VAL A 8 -18.63 -27.42 -2.75
N ASP A 9 -18.76 -27.84 -4.01
CA ASP A 9 -18.89 -26.98 -5.20
C ASP A 9 -20.13 -26.07 -5.08
N GLY A 10 -20.00 -25.02 -4.29
CA GLY A 10 -21.02 -24.00 -4.05
C GLY A 10 -20.40 -22.61 -4.13
N PRO A 11 -21.19 -21.59 -4.51
CA PRO A 11 -20.69 -20.23 -4.69
C PRO A 11 -20.09 -19.71 -3.39
N TYR A 12 -18.89 -19.15 -3.47
CA TYR A 12 -18.16 -18.60 -2.32
C TYR A 12 -18.99 -17.47 -1.69
N VAL A 13 -19.53 -17.69 -0.49
CA VAL A 13 -20.44 -16.72 0.12
C VAL A 13 -19.62 -15.69 0.92
N LYS A 14 -19.36 -14.53 0.32
CA LYS A 14 -18.89 -13.34 1.05
C LYS A 14 -20.12 -12.48 1.38
N SER A 15 -20.61 -12.58 2.61
CA SER A 15 -21.61 -11.65 3.18
C SER A 15 -22.83 -11.35 2.29
N GLY A 16 -23.45 -12.39 1.71
CA GLY A 16 -24.68 -12.25 0.93
C GLY A 16 -24.50 -11.88 -0.56
N LEU A 17 -23.27 -11.74 -1.05
CA LEU A 17 -23.00 -11.70 -2.49
C LEU A 17 -22.60 -13.10 -2.97
N VAL A 18 -23.40 -13.67 -3.87
CA VAL A 18 -22.98 -14.79 -4.72
C VAL A 18 -21.91 -14.23 -5.65
N VAL A 19 -20.65 -14.55 -5.38
CA VAL A 19 -19.53 -14.18 -6.25
C VAL A 19 -19.23 -15.38 -7.14
N GLU A 20 -19.53 -15.23 -8.43
CA GLU A 20 -19.41 -16.29 -9.45
C GLU A 20 -17.96 -16.63 -9.77
N ASN A 21 -17.02 -15.70 -9.49
CA ASN A 21 -15.61 -15.88 -9.78
C ASN A 21 -14.74 -15.40 -8.61
N ILE A 22 -13.86 -16.29 -8.13
CA ILE A 22 -12.94 -15.99 -7.02
C ILE A 22 -11.95 -14.90 -7.45
N SER A 23 -11.57 -14.86 -8.74
CA SER A 23 -10.61 -13.90 -9.32
C SER A 23 -10.91 -12.45 -8.96
N ASP A 24 -12.18 -12.08 -9.04
CA ASP A 24 -12.63 -10.69 -8.89
C ASP A 24 -12.50 -10.23 -7.43
N ILE A 25 -12.69 -11.16 -6.49
CA ILE A 25 -12.49 -10.94 -5.06
C ILE A 25 -11.00 -10.73 -4.76
N VAL A 26 -10.12 -11.52 -5.39
CA VAL A 26 -8.67 -11.42 -5.17
C VAL A 26 -8.15 -10.09 -5.70
N GLU A 27 -8.62 -9.66 -6.87
CA GLU A 27 -8.25 -8.38 -7.48
C GLU A 27 -8.75 -7.18 -6.65
N GLU A 28 -9.96 -7.26 -6.10
CA GLU A 28 -10.49 -6.24 -5.20
C GLU A 28 -9.66 -6.15 -3.90
N ILE A 29 -9.32 -7.29 -3.29
CA ILE A 29 -8.48 -7.35 -2.08
C ILE A 29 -7.07 -6.79 -2.36
N LEU A 30 -6.50 -7.13 -3.51
CA LEU A 30 -5.21 -6.62 -3.95
C LEU A 30 -5.26 -5.09 -4.13
N THR A 31 -6.30 -4.60 -4.80
CA THR A 31 -6.54 -3.17 -5.03
C THR A 31 -6.70 -2.40 -3.71
N ILE A 32 -7.46 -2.94 -2.77
CA ILE A 32 -7.62 -2.35 -1.41
C ILE A 32 -6.27 -2.28 -0.70
N SER A 33 -5.48 -3.36 -0.76
CA SER A 33 -4.16 -3.41 -0.12
C SER A 33 -3.19 -2.40 -0.74
N ILE A 34 -3.15 -2.32 -2.08
CA ILE A 34 -2.36 -1.33 -2.82
C ILE A 34 -2.76 0.10 -2.44
N ASN A 35 -4.06 0.38 -2.41
CA ASN A 35 -4.56 1.70 -2.06
C ASN A 35 -4.21 2.08 -0.62
N LYS A 36 -4.26 1.13 0.31
CA LYS A 36 -3.86 1.36 1.70
C LYS A 36 -2.37 1.68 1.83
N VAL A 37 -1.51 0.94 1.11
CA VAL A 37 -0.07 1.23 1.04
C VAL A 37 0.18 2.62 0.43
N LYS A 38 -0.51 2.98 -0.65
CA LYS A 38 -0.44 4.31 -1.27
C LYS A 38 -0.88 5.42 -0.32
N GLN A 39 -1.99 5.24 0.40
CA GLN A 39 -2.47 6.22 1.38
C GLN A 39 -1.48 6.42 2.52
N ASN A 40 -0.89 5.33 3.04
CA ASN A 40 0.13 5.43 4.08
C ASN A 40 1.39 6.14 3.58
N ARG A 41 1.83 5.88 2.35
CA ARG A 41 2.91 6.64 1.70
C ARG A 41 2.59 8.11 1.57
N GLN A 42 1.40 8.46 1.09
CA GLN A 42 0.99 9.85 0.94
C GLN A 42 0.94 10.58 2.28
N LYS A 43 0.45 9.94 3.35
CA LYS A 43 0.48 10.50 4.70
C LYS A 43 1.90 10.69 5.20
N ALA A 44 2.76 9.70 5.03
CA ALA A 44 4.17 9.80 5.45
C ALA A 44 4.90 10.90 4.68
N TYR A 45 4.63 11.07 3.38
CA TYR A 45 5.17 12.21 2.64
C TYR A 45 4.69 13.54 3.21
N LYS A 46 3.39 13.71 3.44
CA LYS A 46 2.85 14.96 4.03
C LYS A 46 3.42 15.31 5.41
N VAL A 47 3.69 14.30 6.24
CA VAL A 47 4.12 14.51 7.61
C VAL A 47 5.64 14.65 7.73
N GLU A 48 6.39 13.83 7.00
CA GLU A 48 7.83 13.70 7.19
C GLU A 48 8.64 14.33 6.04
N SER A 49 8.20 14.15 4.79
CA SER A 49 8.97 14.56 3.60
C SER A 49 8.64 15.96 3.09
N ASP A 50 7.36 16.35 3.11
CA ASP A 50 6.88 17.65 2.61
C ASP A 50 7.46 18.82 3.42
N PRO A 51 7.60 18.76 4.76
CA PRO A 51 8.27 19.81 5.51
C PRO A 51 9.73 20.00 5.10
N CYS A 52 10.50 18.92 4.94
CA CYS A 52 11.88 18.99 4.47
C CYS A 52 12.00 19.52 3.04
N TYR A 53 11.02 19.21 2.17
CA TYR A 53 10.97 19.77 0.83
C TYR A 53 10.71 21.29 0.85
N LEU A 54 9.81 21.76 1.72
CA LEU A 54 9.52 23.18 1.89
C LEU A 54 10.74 23.94 2.44
N GLU A 55 11.45 23.39 3.42
CA GLU A 55 12.71 23.95 3.92
C GLU A 55 13.76 24.02 2.81
N TRP A 56 13.93 22.94 2.03
CA TRP A 56 14.84 22.94 0.89
C TRP A 56 14.45 23.95 -0.20
N GLN A 57 13.16 24.17 -0.48
CA GLN A 57 12.72 25.19 -1.44
C GLN A 57 13.14 26.61 -1.04
N PHE A 58 13.25 26.85 0.27
CA PHE A 58 13.64 28.14 0.83
C PHE A 58 15.16 28.28 0.97
N ASP A 59 15.82 27.32 1.62
CA ASP A 59 17.27 27.35 1.89
C ASP A 59 18.11 27.04 0.64
N LYS A 60 17.62 26.15 -0.24
CA LYS A 60 18.30 25.67 -1.45
C LYS A 60 19.73 25.14 -1.19
N THR A 61 19.95 24.60 0.00
CA THR A 61 21.23 24.00 0.40
C THR A 61 21.26 22.51 0.00
N PRO A 62 22.45 21.98 -0.30
CA PRO A 62 22.61 20.56 -0.63
C PRO A 62 22.34 19.63 0.57
N GLU A 63 22.50 20.13 1.80
CA GLU A 63 22.19 19.38 3.02
C GLU A 63 20.68 19.14 3.18
N SER A 64 19.85 20.16 2.94
CA SER A 64 18.39 20.03 2.99
C SER A 64 17.86 19.15 1.86
N GLU A 65 18.46 19.20 0.66
CA GLU A 65 18.10 18.26 -0.43
C GLU A 65 18.39 16.81 -0.01
N LYS A 66 19.57 16.57 0.58
CA LYS A 66 19.97 15.24 1.01
C LYS A 66 19.05 14.72 2.11
N ALA A 67 18.71 15.56 3.10
CA ALA A 67 17.78 15.20 4.17
C ALA A 67 16.39 14.82 3.64
N TRP A 68 15.87 15.60 2.69
CA TRP A 68 14.60 15.28 2.01
C TRP A 68 14.68 13.95 1.25
N ARG A 69 15.73 13.73 0.45
CA ARG A 69 15.90 12.50 -0.32
C ARG A 69 16.07 11.27 0.56
N ASP A 70 16.80 11.39 1.67
CA ASP A 70 16.93 10.32 2.68
C ASP A 70 15.57 9.96 3.27
N LYS A 71 14.76 10.97 3.64
CA LYS A 71 13.39 10.75 4.14
C LYS A 71 12.47 10.12 3.10
N VAL A 72 12.54 10.55 1.84
CA VAL A 72 11.79 9.91 0.75
C VAL A 72 12.22 8.45 0.57
N ALA A 73 13.52 8.16 0.65
CA ALA A 73 14.04 6.79 0.55
C ALA A 73 13.54 5.91 1.71
N GLU A 74 13.58 6.43 2.94
CA GLU A 74 13.04 5.76 4.13
C GLU A 74 11.54 5.45 3.98
N ILE A 75 10.73 6.41 3.53
CA ILE A 75 9.28 6.22 3.30
C ILE A 75 9.01 5.19 2.21
N LYS A 76 9.80 5.20 1.12
CA LYS A 76 9.70 4.22 0.04
C LYS A 76 10.07 2.82 0.51
N ALA A 77 11.09 2.68 1.36
CA ALA A 77 11.50 1.42 1.96
C ALA A 77 10.47 0.90 2.98
N ARG A 78 9.87 1.79 3.78
CA ARG A 78 8.83 1.46 4.77
C ARG A 78 7.52 0.99 4.12
N TYR A 79 7.21 1.50 2.94
CA TYR A 79 6.00 1.15 2.19
C TYR A 79 6.35 0.76 0.75
N PRO A 80 6.87 -0.46 0.53
CA PRO A 80 7.10 -0.95 -0.82
C PRO A 80 5.77 -1.03 -1.55
N LEU A 81 5.69 -0.39 -2.73
CA LEU A 81 4.55 -0.62 -3.62
C LEU A 81 4.71 -2.05 -4.17
N PRO A 82 3.67 -2.89 -4.14
CA PRO A 82 3.76 -4.18 -4.81
C PRO A 82 3.97 -3.90 -6.29
N THR A 83 5.16 -4.21 -6.79
CA THR A 83 5.45 -4.25 -8.21
C THR A 83 4.64 -5.41 -8.77
N THR A 84 3.65 -5.09 -9.61
CA THR A 84 3.10 -6.09 -10.53
C THR A 84 4.20 -6.41 -11.53
N GLU A 85 5.01 -7.41 -11.23
CA GLU A 85 5.80 -8.14 -12.25
C GLU A 85 4.97 -9.30 -12.79
#